data_AF-A0A0N5BJE9-F1
#
_entry.id   AF-A0A0N5BJE9-F1
#
_cell.length_a   1.000
_cell.length_b   1.000
_cell.length_c   1.000
_cell.angle_alpha   90.00
_cell.angle_beta   90.00
_cell.angle_gamma   90.00
#
_symmetry.space_group_name_H-M   'P 1'
#
loop_
_entity.id
_entity.type
_entity.pdbx_description
1 polymer ?
#
loop_
_entity_poly.entity_id
_entity_poly.type
_entity_poly.pdbx_seq_one_letter_code
_entity_poly.pdbx_strand_id
1 'polypeptide(L)'
;MIRILSLIILLFQFVCIVEGSCNYYQYYNLLGVLTNEKVEAHACKDFFETCTYVSLVIPGLVEGSFSGCPSETNSILTKIMKERLDIFNQFKVFINNATGLIDHELLCQHSIDDNKPLLIATMSGLGKLFVHCYGQDTTYNTPGVKYNPPTTVVIPANCNTDQGQAICTEGYCGMLELSSITPDGQSQVSKKYQYCPNNIINQLYLISTQYNNTFNQALISDIYSIGPVCVNELNFQMLSKNSSLSYFWYVNCYVPNNTVSVQFPAIPNLFANDTTTTTLNPIMTTTTSNPIMTTTKVTIPSSDFSFITITLFLLINFILKV
;
A
#
# COMPACT_ATOMS: atom_id res chain seq x y z
N MET A 1 -37.62 10.74 -44.48
CA MET A 1 -36.83 9.60 -43.98
C MET A 1 -35.39 9.96 -43.66
N ILE A 2 -34.58 10.47 -44.61
CA ILE A 2 -33.16 10.83 -44.37
C ILE A 2 -32.98 11.86 -43.23
N ARG A 3 -33.80 12.91 -43.18
CA ARG A 3 -33.74 13.93 -42.12
C ARG A 3 -34.07 13.41 -40.71
N ILE A 4 -34.93 12.40 -40.60
CA ILE A 4 -35.30 11.76 -39.32
C ILE A 4 -34.15 10.87 -38.85
N LEU A 5 -33.53 10.12 -39.76
CA LEU A 5 -32.35 9.31 -39.46
C LEU A 5 -31.16 10.17 -39.01
N SER A 6 -30.91 11.30 -39.69
CA SER A 6 -29.87 12.24 -39.26
C SER A 6 -30.14 12.85 -37.89
N LEU A 7 -31.39 13.16 -37.55
CA LEU A 7 -31.77 13.66 -36.22
C LEU A 7 -31.59 12.59 -35.14
N ILE A 8 -31.94 11.33 -35.44
CA ILE A 8 -31.72 10.20 -34.52
C ILE A 8 -30.22 9.96 -34.29
N ILE A 9 -29.40 10.01 -35.34
CA ILE A 9 -27.93 9.90 -35.22
C ILE A 9 -27.36 11.06 -34.40
N LEU A 10 -27.83 12.29 -34.64
CA LEU A 10 -27.38 13.47 -33.89
C LEU A 10 -27.80 13.39 -32.41
N LEU A 11 -29.02 12.92 -32.11
CA LEU A 11 -29.50 12.69 -30.75
C LEU A 11 -28.73 11.54 -30.07
N PHE A 12 -28.43 10.45 -30.78
CA PHE A 12 -27.58 9.38 -30.26
C PHE A 12 -26.16 9.89 -29.99
N GLN A 13 -25.60 10.72 -30.87
CA GLN A 13 -24.29 11.35 -30.61
C GLN A 13 -24.36 12.27 -29.38
N PHE A 14 -25.41 13.07 -29.21
CA PHE A 14 -25.59 13.92 -28.02
C PHE A 14 -25.77 13.11 -26.73
N VAL A 15 -26.54 12.02 -26.76
CA VAL A 15 -26.75 11.15 -25.60
C VAL A 15 -25.49 10.34 -25.26
N CYS A 16 -24.67 10.01 -26.26
CA CYS A 16 -23.38 9.33 -26.04
C CYS A 16 -22.24 10.26 -25.60
N ILE A 17 -22.43 11.60 -25.58
CA ILE A 17 -21.41 12.59 -25.16
C ILE A 17 -21.66 13.10 -23.72
N VAL A 18 -22.64 12.55 -23.00
CA VAL A 18 -22.74 12.84 -21.56
C VAL A 18 -21.60 12.11 -20.87
N GLU A 19 -20.49 12.81 -20.64
CA GLU A 19 -19.40 12.34 -19.78
C GLU A 19 -19.94 12.27 -18.35
N GLY A 20 -19.98 11.08 -17.75
CA GLY A 20 -20.28 10.96 -16.33
C GLY A 20 -19.05 11.30 -15.49
N SER A 21 -19.29 11.69 -14.25
CA SER A 21 -18.26 12.23 -13.36
C SER A 21 -18.00 11.36 -12.13
N CYS A 22 -16.77 11.40 -11.65
CA CYS A 22 -16.36 10.80 -10.39
C CYS A 22 -15.84 11.87 -9.43
N ASN A 23 -16.14 11.70 -8.14
CA ASN A 23 -15.47 12.45 -7.09
C ASN A 23 -14.02 11.99 -7.01
N TYR A 24 -13.12 12.88 -7.41
CA TYR A 24 -11.70 12.71 -7.34
C TYR A 24 -11.14 13.37 -6.08
N TYR A 25 -10.27 12.65 -5.36
CA TYR A 25 -9.44 13.23 -4.31
C TYR A 25 -8.28 12.30 -3.97
N GLN A 26 -7.24 12.85 -3.35
CA GLN A 26 -6.12 12.09 -2.80
C GLN A 26 -5.86 12.51 -1.35
N TYR A 27 -5.92 11.58 -0.41
CA TYR A 27 -5.55 11.83 0.98
C TYR A 27 -4.81 10.63 1.56
N TYR A 28 -3.51 10.56 1.30
CA TYR A 28 -2.65 9.49 1.77
C TYR A 28 -1.22 9.97 2.04
N ASN A 29 -0.51 9.24 2.90
CA ASN A 29 0.91 9.40 3.13
C ASN A 29 1.62 8.21 2.48
N LEU A 30 2.50 8.45 1.51
CA LEU A 30 3.33 7.44 0.86
C LEU A 30 4.79 7.71 1.21
N LEU A 31 5.43 6.78 1.92
CA LEU A 31 6.84 6.89 2.33
C LEU A 31 7.16 8.24 3.01
N GLY A 32 6.27 8.69 3.89
CA GLY A 32 6.41 9.96 4.61
C GLY A 32 5.92 11.21 3.86
N VAL A 33 5.62 11.09 2.56
CA VAL A 33 5.11 12.20 1.75
C VAL A 33 3.58 12.24 1.82
N LEU A 34 3.03 13.28 2.47
CA LEU A 34 1.59 13.51 2.55
C LEU A 34 1.07 14.17 1.26
N THR A 35 0.19 13.47 0.55
CA THR A 35 -0.63 14.04 -0.52
C THR A 35 -2.02 14.38 0.03
N ASN A 36 -2.47 15.61 -0.21
CA ASN A 36 -3.77 16.11 0.23
C ASN A 36 -4.38 17.01 -0.85
N GLU A 37 -5.13 16.40 -1.74
CA GLU A 37 -5.90 17.06 -2.78
C GLU A 37 -7.36 17.13 -2.38
N LYS A 38 -7.99 18.29 -2.64
CA LYS A 38 -9.39 18.51 -2.32
C LYS A 38 -10.29 17.68 -3.23
N VAL A 39 -11.51 17.47 -2.79
CA VAL A 39 -12.53 16.80 -3.60
C VAL A 39 -12.90 17.68 -4.78
N GLU A 40 -12.74 17.14 -5.99
CA GLU A 40 -13.11 17.76 -7.25
C GLU A 40 -13.87 16.74 -8.11
N ALA A 41 -14.76 17.22 -8.99
CA ALA A 41 -15.48 16.35 -9.91
C ALA A 41 -14.68 16.22 -11.21
N HIS A 42 -14.26 15.00 -11.54
CA HIS A 42 -13.52 14.71 -12.77
C HIS A 42 -14.41 13.92 -13.74
N ALA A 43 -14.41 14.31 -15.01
CA ALA A 43 -15.07 13.57 -16.07
C ALA A 43 -14.24 12.32 -16.42
N CYS A 44 -14.88 11.15 -16.43
CA CYS A 44 -14.22 9.92 -16.87
C CYS A 44 -14.29 9.78 -18.39
N LYS A 45 -13.38 8.97 -18.96
CA LYS A 45 -13.20 8.89 -20.41
C LYS A 45 -14.41 8.23 -21.08
N ASP A 46 -14.97 7.21 -20.44
CA ASP A 46 -16.10 6.45 -20.96
C ASP A 46 -17.27 6.49 -19.96
N PHE A 47 -18.50 6.73 -20.44
CA PHE A 47 -19.71 6.79 -19.61
C PHE A 47 -20.02 5.49 -18.85
N PHE A 48 -19.48 4.36 -19.29
CA PHE A 48 -19.66 3.06 -18.66
C PHE A 48 -18.57 2.71 -17.65
N GLU A 49 -17.55 3.56 -17.47
CA GLU A 49 -16.54 3.34 -16.43
C GLU A 49 -17.17 3.45 -15.04
N THR A 50 -16.65 2.70 -14.09
CA THR A 50 -17.01 2.85 -12.68
C THR A 50 -16.00 3.75 -11.98
N CYS A 51 -16.45 4.55 -11.02
CA CYS A 51 -15.57 5.23 -10.09
C CYS A 51 -14.96 4.22 -9.12
N THR A 52 -13.76 4.51 -8.65
CA THR A 52 -13.05 3.66 -7.67
C THR A 52 -12.75 4.44 -6.42
N TYR A 53 -13.16 3.92 -5.28
CA TYR A 53 -12.66 4.32 -3.98
C TYR A 53 -11.63 3.29 -3.51
N VAL A 54 -10.45 3.74 -3.08
CA VAL A 54 -9.44 2.90 -2.48
C VAL A 54 -9.07 3.47 -1.11
N SER A 55 -9.02 2.60 -0.10
CA SER A 55 -8.41 2.93 1.19
C SER A 55 -7.48 1.80 1.62
N LEU A 56 -6.26 2.17 2.01
CA LEU A 56 -5.23 1.20 2.31
C LEU A 56 -4.32 1.67 3.44
N VAL A 57 -3.82 0.69 4.20
CA VAL A 57 -2.73 0.87 5.16
C VAL A 57 -1.77 -0.30 5.01
N ILE A 58 -0.52 -0.01 4.66
CA ILE A 58 0.57 -0.96 4.59
C ILE A 58 1.69 -0.40 5.48
N PRO A 59 2.05 -1.07 6.59
CA PRO A 59 3.04 -0.57 7.53
C PRO A 59 4.34 -0.15 6.85
N GLY A 60 4.82 1.06 7.17
CA GLY A 60 6.04 1.63 6.61
C GLY A 60 6.02 1.93 5.11
N LEU A 61 4.85 1.86 4.44
CA LEU A 61 4.71 2.20 3.02
C LEU A 61 3.68 3.28 2.79
N VAL A 62 2.41 3.00 3.10
CA VAL A 62 1.30 3.88 2.75
C VAL A 62 0.18 3.81 3.79
N GLU A 63 -0.45 4.94 4.06
CA GLU A 63 -1.69 5.01 4.83
C GLU A 63 -2.60 6.09 4.23
N GLY A 64 -3.86 5.74 3.92
CA GLY A 64 -4.85 6.73 3.54
C GLY A 64 -5.95 6.23 2.61
N SER A 65 -6.49 7.15 1.82
CA SER A 65 -7.52 6.88 0.82
C SER A 65 -7.44 7.83 -0.37
N PHE A 66 -7.94 7.38 -1.51
CA PHE A 66 -8.09 8.18 -2.72
C PHE A 66 -9.28 7.65 -3.52
N SER A 67 -9.83 8.50 -4.37
CA SER A 67 -10.96 8.19 -5.23
C SER A 67 -10.82 8.88 -6.57
N GLY A 68 -11.43 8.34 -7.62
CA GLY A 68 -11.41 8.95 -8.94
C GLY A 68 -11.85 8.00 -10.06
N CYS A 69 -11.53 8.38 -11.28
CA CYS A 69 -11.72 7.53 -12.45
C CYS A 69 -10.69 6.37 -12.45
N PRO A 70 -10.96 5.25 -13.14
CA PRO A 70 -10.06 4.09 -13.17
C PRO A 70 -8.63 4.42 -13.59
N SER A 71 -8.46 5.28 -14.60
CA SER A 71 -7.16 5.70 -15.11
C SER A 71 -6.28 6.33 -14.01
N GLU A 72 -6.88 7.14 -13.14
CA GLU A 72 -6.21 7.84 -12.04
C GLU A 72 -5.93 6.88 -10.89
N THR A 73 -6.96 6.16 -10.43
CA THR A 73 -6.83 5.27 -9.27
C THR A 73 -5.90 4.10 -9.54
N ASN A 74 -5.92 3.55 -10.76
CA ASN A 74 -5.02 2.46 -11.14
C ASN A 74 -3.58 2.95 -11.25
N SER A 75 -3.36 4.18 -11.73
CA SER A 75 -2.03 4.79 -11.76
C SER A 75 -1.47 5.02 -10.37
N ILE A 76 -2.26 5.63 -9.47
CA ILE A 76 -1.88 5.87 -8.07
C ILE A 76 -1.57 4.55 -7.37
N LEU A 77 -2.47 3.57 -7.47
CA LEU A 77 -2.30 2.28 -6.80
C LEU A 77 -1.08 1.54 -7.38
N THR A 78 -0.88 1.54 -8.69
CA THR A 78 0.31 0.94 -9.33
C THR A 78 1.60 1.58 -8.83
N LYS A 79 1.64 2.92 -8.71
CA LYS A 79 2.80 3.64 -8.18
C LYS A 79 3.12 3.18 -6.76
N ILE A 80 2.12 3.18 -5.87
CA ILE A 80 2.26 2.71 -4.48
C ILE A 80 2.79 1.28 -4.44
N MET A 81 2.22 0.35 -5.20
CA MET A 81 2.61 -1.06 -5.15
C MET A 81 4.02 -1.30 -5.68
N LYS A 82 4.50 -0.48 -6.62
CA LYS A 82 5.86 -0.62 -7.20
C LYS A 82 6.97 -0.14 -6.27
N GLU A 83 6.68 0.66 -5.25
CA GLU A 83 7.68 1.11 -4.27
C GLU A 83 8.26 -0.05 -3.43
N ARG A 84 7.52 -1.16 -3.31
CA ARG A 84 7.92 -2.33 -2.52
C ARG A 84 7.79 -3.64 -3.28
N LEU A 85 8.87 -4.41 -3.33
CA LEU A 85 8.95 -5.66 -4.08
C LEU A 85 8.02 -6.75 -3.53
N ASP A 86 7.90 -6.85 -2.20
CA ASP A 86 7.02 -7.83 -1.57
C ASP A 86 5.55 -7.54 -1.88
N ILE A 87 5.19 -6.26 -1.88
CA ILE A 87 3.85 -5.80 -2.25
C ILE A 87 3.59 -5.99 -3.75
N PHE A 88 4.51 -5.51 -4.61
CA PHE A 88 4.39 -5.67 -6.06
C PHE A 88 4.15 -7.13 -6.45
N ASN A 89 4.86 -8.08 -5.82
CA ASN A 89 4.70 -9.49 -6.12
C ASN A 89 3.32 -10.04 -5.70
N GLN A 90 2.77 -9.60 -4.55
CA GLN A 90 1.41 -9.96 -4.13
C GLN A 90 0.35 -9.42 -5.08
N PHE A 91 0.55 -8.21 -5.60
CA PHE A 91 -0.41 -7.54 -6.50
C PHE A 91 -0.24 -7.90 -7.97
N LYS A 92 0.76 -8.70 -8.33
CA LYS A 92 1.09 -9.03 -9.72
C LYS A 92 -0.11 -9.61 -10.47
N VAL A 93 -1.00 -10.33 -9.78
CA VAL A 93 -2.22 -10.92 -10.37
C VAL A 93 -3.22 -9.86 -10.86
N PHE A 94 -3.17 -8.65 -10.30
CA PHE A 94 -4.02 -7.52 -10.70
C PHE A 94 -3.33 -6.61 -11.72
N ILE A 95 -2.08 -6.87 -12.09
CA ILE A 95 -1.34 -6.01 -13.02
C ILE A 95 -1.50 -6.55 -14.44
N ASN A 96 -2.00 -5.70 -15.32
CA ASN A 96 -2.07 -6.00 -16.74
C ASN A 96 -0.65 -6.02 -17.33
N ASN A 97 -0.25 -7.15 -17.91
CA ASN A 97 1.10 -7.34 -18.44
C ASN A 97 1.46 -6.41 -19.61
N ALA A 98 0.47 -5.91 -20.35
CA ALA A 98 0.71 -5.04 -21.51
C ALA A 98 0.92 -3.58 -21.09
N THR A 99 0.11 -3.08 -20.14
CA THR A 99 0.19 -1.67 -19.70
C THR A 99 1.12 -1.49 -18.49
N GLY A 100 1.36 -2.57 -17.72
CA GLY A 100 2.08 -2.50 -16.46
C GLY A 100 1.34 -1.71 -15.37
N LEU A 101 0.03 -1.51 -15.55
CA LEU A 101 -0.88 -0.87 -14.60
C LEU A 101 -1.85 -1.89 -14.02
N ILE A 102 -2.48 -1.54 -12.91
CA ILE A 102 -3.58 -2.32 -12.36
C ILE A 102 -4.74 -2.41 -13.35
N ASP A 103 -5.23 -3.63 -13.51
CA ASP A 103 -6.42 -3.99 -14.26
C ASP A 103 -7.65 -3.68 -13.42
N HIS A 104 -8.39 -2.65 -13.85
CA HIS A 104 -9.55 -2.14 -13.14
C HIS A 104 -10.62 -3.20 -12.91
N GLU A 105 -10.91 -3.99 -13.94
CA GLU A 105 -12.00 -4.96 -13.91
C GLU A 105 -11.68 -6.08 -12.91
N LEU A 106 -10.44 -6.59 -12.95
CA LEU A 106 -9.98 -7.59 -12.00
C LEU A 106 -9.99 -7.07 -10.56
N LEU A 107 -9.57 -5.82 -10.36
CA LEU A 107 -9.60 -5.17 -9.04
C LEU A 107 -11.04 -5.06 -8.52
N CYS A 108 -11.97 -4.61 -9.36
CA CYS A 108 -13.37 -4.43 -8.98
C CYS A 108 -14.07 -5.77 -8.70
N GLN A 109 -13.80 -6.82 -9.48
CA GLN A 109 -14.40 -8.15 -9.25
C GLN A 109 -14.01 -8.73 -7.88
N HIS A 110 -12.83 -8.41 -7.36
CA HIS A 110 -12.37 -8.84 -6.04
C HIS A 110 -12.81 -7.91 -4.90
N SER A 111 -13.51 -6.82 -5.20
CA SER A 111 -13.91 -5.80 -4.21
C SER A 111 -15.32 -6.00 -3.63
N ILE A 112 -15.94 -7.17 -3.87
CA ILE A 112 -17.38 -7.39 -3.68
C ILE A 112 -17.77 -7.82 -2.24
N ASP A 113 -16.82 -8.12 -1.35
CA ASP A 113 -17.15 -8.60 0.01
C ASP A 113 -17.29 -7.48 1.07
N ASP A 114 -18.54 -7.20 1.45
CA ASP A 114 -18.99 -6.86 2.81
C ASP A 114 -18.25 -5.73 3.57
N ASN A 115 -17.82 -4.65 2.91
CA ASN A 115 -17.14 -3.54 3.59
C ASN A 115 -15.91 -3.99 4.42
N LYS A 116 -15.27 -5.11 4.04
CA LYS A 116 -14.11 -5.66 4.76
C LYS A 116 -12.85 -5.43 3.94
N PRO A 117 -11.74 -5.01 4.58
CA PRO A 117 -10.47 -4.90 3.88
C PRO A 117 -9.88 -6.29 3.61
N LEU A 118 -9.31 -6.47 2.43
CA LEU A 118 -8.38 -7.55 2.11
C LEU A 118 -7.14 -7.42 2.98
N LEU A 119 -6.80 -8.49 3.69
CA LEU A 119 -5.59 -8.59 4.50
C LEU A 119 -4.43 -9.07 3.63
N ILE A 120 -3.28 -8.37 3.72
CA ILE A 120 -2.11 -8.64 2.88
C ILE A 120 -0.93 -8.89 3.82
N ALA A 121 -0.37 -10.10 3.79
CA ALA A 121 0.86 -10.39 4.53
C ALA A 121 2.04 -9.71 3.83
N THR A 122 2.77 -8.88 4.56
CA THR A 122 3.89 -8.10 4.03
C THR A 122 5.12 -8.26 4.91
N MET A 123 6.29 -7.91 4.37
CA MET A 123 7.57 -7.97 5.09
C MET A 123 7.64 -7.05 6.31
N SER A 124 6.75 -6.06 6.42
CA SER A 124 6.67 -5.08 7.51
C SER A 124 5.44 -5.28 8.42
N GLY A 125 4.68 -6.36 8.22
CA GLY A 125 3.48 -6.67 8.97
C GLY A 125 2.23 -6.76 8.10
N LEU A 126 1.07 -6.75 8.74
CA LEU A 126 -0.21 -6.98 8.08
C LEU A 126 -0.72 -5.69 7.43
N GLY A 127 -0.73 -5.66 6.10
CA GLY A 127 -1.37 -4.62 5.30
C GLY A 127 -2.88 -4.87 5.17
N LYS A 128 -3.62 -3.80 4.86
CA LYS A 128 -5.06 -3.82 4.64
C LYS A 128 -5.37 -2.99 3.40
N LEU A 129 -6.12 -3.56 2.46
CA LEU A 129 -6.60 -2.90 1.26
C LEU A 129 -8.12 -3.00 1.22
N PHE A 130 -8.80 -1.89 1.02
CA PHE A 130 -10.20 -1.84 0.71
C PHE A 130 -10.41 -1.13 -0.62
N VAL A 131 -11.20 -1.73 -1.49
CA VAL A 131 -11.60 -1.17 -2.78
C VAL A 131 -13.11 -1.17 -2.82
N HIS A 132 -13.70 -0.14 -3.41
CA HIS A 132 -15.13 -0.10 -3.72
C HIS A 132 -15.33 0.56 -5.09
N CYS A 133 -15.94 -0.18 -6.01
CA CYS A 133 -16.28 0.34 -7.33
C CYS A 133 -17.77 0.70 -7.39
N TYR A 134 -18.08 1.90 -7.88
CA TYR A 134 -19.44 2.45 -7.90
C TYR A 134 -19.73 3.19 -9.21
N GLY A 135 -21.01 3.41 -9.53
CA GLY A 135 -21.40 4.07 -10.78
C GLY A 135 -21.00 5.54 -10.82
N GLN A 136 -20.73 6.06 -12.02
CA GLN A 136 -20.55 7.51 -12.24
C GLN A 136 -21.77 8.31 -11.77
N ASP A 137 -21.52 9.57 -11.43
CA ASP A 137 -22.51 10.52 -10.89
C ASP A 137 -23.20 10.08 -9.59
N THR A 138 -22.71 8.99 -8.97
CA THR A 138 -23.09 8.60 -7.62
C THR A 138 -22.02 9.05 -6.63
N THR A 139 -22.45 9.44 -5.43
CA THR A 139 -21.53 9.90 -4.38
C THR A 139 -21.32 8.81 -3.35
N TYR A 140 -20.06 8.48 -3.07
CA TYR A 140 -19.68 7.53 -2.05
C TYR A 140 -19.19 8.25 -0.79
N ASN A 141 -20.11 8.89 -0.07
CA ASN A 141 -19.78 9.82 1.02
C ASN A 141 -19.40 9.14 2.34
N THR A 142 -19.82 7.89 2.56
CA THR A 142 -19.61 7.15 3.81
C THR A 142 -18.95 5.81 3.53
N PRO A 143 -17.64 5.78 3.26
CA PRO A 143 -16.93 4.53 3.00
C PRO A 143 -16.95 3.63 4.24
N GLY A 144 -17.23 2.34 4.04
CA GLY A 144 -17.24 1.35 5.12
C GLY A 144 -15.87 1.16 5.79
N VAL A 145 -14.78 1.44 5.07
CA VAL A 145 -13.41 1.40 5.58
C VAL A 145 -12.71 2.68 5.14
N LYS A 146 -12.11 3.40 6.10
CA LYS A 146 -11.31 4.60 5.83
C LYS A 146 -10.09 4.63 6.75
N TYR A 147 -8.92 4.63 6.16
CA TYR A 147 -7.65 4.95 6.82
C TYR A 147 -7.32 6.41 6.58
N ASN A 148 -6.85 7.11 7.62
CA ASN A 148 -6.48 8.51 7.53
C ASN A 148 -4.97 8.61 7.75
N PRO A 149 -4.21 9.21 6.82
CA PRO A 149 -2.79 9.45 7.03
C PRO A 149 -2.54 10.36 8.25
N PRO A 150 -1.33 10.33 8.82
CA PRO A 150 -0.87 11.34 9.76
C PRO A 150 -1.04 12.76 9.19
N THR A 151 -1.50 13.69 10.02
CA THR A 151 -1.68 15.10 9.62
C THR A 151 -0.39 15.91 9.66
N THR A 152 0.64 15.39 10.33
CA THR A 152 1.94 16.04 10.46
C THR A 152 2.85 15.69 9.30
N VAL A 153 3.48 16.69 8.72
CA VAL A 153 4.52 16.49 7.71
C VAL A 153 5.71 15.79 8.35
N VAL A 154 6.13 14.68 7.74
CA VAL A 154 7.34 13.96 8.16
C VAL A 154 8.56 14.76 7.70
N ILE A 155 9.53 14.95 8.60
CA ILE A 155 10.78 15.62 8.28
C ILE A 155 11.75 14.57 7.72
N PRO A 156 12.21 14.69 6.47
CA PRO A 156 13.12 13.72 5.89
C PRO A 156 14.43 13.60 6.68
N ALA A 157 14.92 12.37 6.83
CA ALA A 157 16.20 12.08 7.47
C ALA A 157 17.33 11.98 6.43
N ASN A 158 18.53 12.41 6.81
CA ASN A 158 19.73 12.14 6.01
C ASN A 158 20.43 10.88 6.56
N CYS A 159 20.45 9.83 5.75
CA CYS A 159 20.95 8.52 6.13
C CYS A 159 22.26 8.21 5.43
N ASN A 160 23.22 7.67 6.19
CA ASN A 160 24.39 7.06 5.59
C ASN A 160 23.98 5.77 4.89
N THR A 161 24.62 5.48 3.76
CA THR A 161 24.41 4.30 2.94
C THR A 161 25.73 3.78 2.42
N ASP A 162 25.74 2.55 1.91
CA ASP A 162 26.94 1.97 1.28
C ASP A 162 27.44 2.80 0.07
N GLN A 163 26.59 3.66 -0.49
CA GLN A 163 26.88 4.51 -1.66
C GLN A 163 27.09 6.00 -1.29
N GLY A 164 27.11 6.35 -0.01
CA GLY A 164 27.22 7.74 0.45
C GLY A 164 26.03 8.14 1.33
N GLN A 165 25.37 9.26 1.02
CA GLN A 165 24.21 9.75 1.77
C GLN A 165 22.93 9.67 0.94
N ALA A 166 21.83 9.31 1.58
CA ALA A 166 20.49 9.27 0.99
C ALA A 166 19.50 10.04 1.86
N ILE A 167 18.59 10.78 1.22
CA ILE A 167 17.48 11.45 1.91
C ILE A 167 16.31 10.46 1.97
N CYS A 168 15.90 10.10 3.18
CA CYS A 168 14.78 9.20 3.42
C CYS A 168 13.57 10.01 3.85
N THR A 169 12.55 10.05 2.99
CA THR A 169 11.32 10.82 3.21
C THR A 169 10.47 10.23 4.33
N GLU A 170 10.70 8.96 4.68
CA GLU A 170 10.08 8.29 5.83
C GLU A 170 10.49 8.91 7.17
N GLY A 171 11.55 9.72 7.20
CA GLY A 171 11.99 10.48 8.38
C GLY A 171 12.93 9.76 9.34
N TYR A 172 13.35 8.54 9.00
CA TYR A 172 14.32 7.76 9.77
C TYR A 172 15.21 6.90 8.86
N CYS A 173 16.27 6.34 9.43
CA CYS A 173 17.24 5.47 8.76
C CYS A 173 17.14 4.05 9.27
N GLY A 174 17.53 3.07 8.46
CA GLY A 174 17.63 1.68 8.87
C GLY A 174 19.06 1.14 8.79
N MET A 175 19.49 0.45 9.84
CA MET A 175 20.65 -0.41 9.88
C MET A 175 20.20 -1.85 10.03
N LEU A 176 20.69 -2.73 9.17
CA LEU A 176 20.39 -4.16 9.19
C LEU A 176 21.68 -4.95 9.10
N GLU A 177 21.82 -5.93 9.98
CA GLU A 177 22.92 -6.88 9.96
C GLU A 177 22.36 -8.29 10.08
N LEU A 178 22.82 -9.16 9.20
CA LEU A 178 22.40 -10.55 9.11
C LEU A 178 23.64 -11.44 9.13
N SER A 179 23.64 -12.51 9.91
CA SER A 179 24.67 -13.52 9.89
C SER A 179 24.08 -14.90 10.12
N SER A 180 24.57 -15.91 9.40
CA SER A 180 24.19 -17.30 9.67
C SER A 180 25.35 -18.23 9.36
N ILE A 181 25.28 -19.44 9.92
CA ILE A 181 26.05 -20.56 9.37
C ILE A 181 25.52 -20.86 7.97
N THR A 182 26.40 -21.17 7.01
CA THR A 182 26.02 -21.55 5.65
C THR A 182 25.22 -22.86 5.64
N PRO A 183 24.37 -23.11 4.63
CA PRO A 183 23.57 -24.33 4.56
C PRO A 183 24.37 -25.64 4.66
N ASP A 184 25.63 -25.63 4.23
CA ASP A 184 26.56 -26.77 4.32
C ASP A 184 27.23 -26.92 5.70
N GLY A 185 27.02 -25.99 6.63
CA GLY A 185 27.58 -26.01 7.97
C GLY A 185 29.07 -25.62 8.06
N GLN A 186 29.71 -25.21 6.96
CA GLN A 186 31.18 -25.09 6.91
C GLN A 186 31.69 -23.69 7.25
N SER A 187 30.87 -22.65 7.09
CA SER A 187 31.32 -21.28 7.27
C SER A 187 30.22 -20.40 7.89
N GLN A 188 30.63 -19.26 8.42
CA GLN A 188 29.70 -18.20 8.84
C GLN A 188 29.75 -17.10 7.78
N VAL A 189 28.58 -16.71 7.28
CA VAL A 189 28.43 -15.58 6.36
C VAL A 189 27.72 -14.44 7.05
N SER A 190 28.03 -13.21 6.64
CA SER A 190 27.39 -12.01 7.17
C SER A 190 27.20 -10.95 6.10
N LYS A 191 26.11 -10.18 6.21
CA LYS A 191 25.86 -8.99 5.39
C LYS A 191 25.37 -7.85 6.28
N LYS A 192 25.81 -6.63 5.94
CA LYS A 192 25.40 -5.38 6.57
C LYS A 192 24.76 -4.50 5.52
N TYR A 193 23.75 -3.75 5.93
CA TYR A 193 23.03 -2.82 5.08
C TYR A 193 22.69 -1.57 5.88
N GLN A 194 22.89 -0.41 5.26
CA GLN A 194 22.43 0.86 5.80
C GLN A 194 21.70 1.62 4.70
N TYR A 195 20.39 1.78 4.83
CA TYR A 195 19.54 2.39 3.79
C TYR A 195 18.34 3.11 4.40
N CYS A 196 17.54 3.74 3.54
CA CYS A 196 16.17 4.10 3.90
C CYS A 196 15.36 2.85 4.28
N PRO A 197 14.40 2.97 5.20
CA PRO A 197 13.57 1.86 5.68
C PRO A 197 12.91 1.06 4.56
N ASN A 198 12.38 1.73 3.53
CA ASN A 198 11.79 1.06 2.37
C ASN A 198 12.78 0.12 1.66
N ASN A 199 14.03 0.57 1.52
CA ASN A 199 15.09 -0.22 0.89
C ASN A 199 15.53 -1.38 1.78
N ILE A 200 15.57 -1.22 3.11
CA ILE A 200 15.81 -2.33 4.04
C ILE A 200 14.74 -3.41 3.86
N ILE A 201 13.47 -3.04 3.78
CA ILE A 201 12.36 -3.98 3.55
C ILE A 201 12.51 -4.70 2.20
N ASN A 202 12.87 -3.97 1.15
CA ASN A 202 13.13 -4.57 -0.17
C ASN A 202 14.32 -5.55 -0.15
N GLN A 203 15.40 -5.24 0.60
CA GLN A 203 16.51 -6.17 0.79
C GLN A 203 16.08 -7.44 1.53
N LEU A 204 15.29 -7.31 2.60
CA LEU A 204 14.75 -8.47 3.31
C LEU A 204 13.92 -9.36 2.38
N TYR A 205 13.09 -8.77 1.51
CA TYR A 205 12.31 -9.52 0.52
C TYR A 205 13.21 -10.27 -0.47
N LEU A 206 14.22 -9.61 -1.05
CA LEU A 206 15.16 -10.25 -1.97
C LEU A 206 15.89 -11.42 -1.33
N ILE A 207 16.34 -11.26 -0.08
CA ILE A 207 16.99 -12.31 0.69
C ILE A 207 16.01 -13.46 0.93
N SER A 208 14.76 -13.19 1.32
CA SER A 208 13.77 -14.24 1.58
C SER A 208 13.37 -15.05 0.34
N THR A 209 13.51 -14.49 -0.87
CA THR A 209 13.01 -15.10 -2.12
C THR A 209 14.10 -15.63 -3.04
N GLN A 210 15.38 -15.37 -2.76
CA GLN A 210 16.48 -15.81 -3.61
C GLN A 210 16.70 -17.33 -3.57
N TYR A 211 16.62 -17.99 -4.74
CA TYR A 211 16.68 -19.46 -4.89
C TYR A 211 18.01 -20.12 -4.46
N ASN A 212 19.08 -19.35 -4.26
CA ASN A 212 20.38 -19.85 -3.78
C ASN A 212 20.95 -18.92 -2.72
N ASN A 213 20.21 -18.76 -1.61
CA ASN A 213 20.67 -17.91 -0.54
C ASN A 213 21.86 -18.56 0.20
N THR A 214 22.88 -17.76 0.48
CA THR A 214 24.03 -18.16 1.30
C THR A 214 23.66 -18.32 2.77
N PHE A 215 22.53 -17.77 3.21
CA PHE A 215 22.02 -17.92 4.57
C PHE A 215 21.26 -19.24 4.76
N ASN A 216 21.27 -19.77 5.99
CA ASN A 216 20.51 -20.97 6.33
C ASN A 216 19.00 -20.69 6.43
N GLN A 217 18.21 -21.77 6.34
CA GLN A 217 16.74 -21.67 6.33
C GLN A 217 16.14 -21.14 7.64
N ALA A 218 16.84 -21.28 8.76
CA ALA A 218 16.38 -20.74 10.04
C ALA A 218 16.35 -19.21 10.02
N LEU A 219 17.42 -18.57 9.51
CA LEU A 219 17.43 -17.13 9.30
C LEU A 219 16.37 -16.70 8.28
N ILE A 220 16.25 -17.41 7.15
CA ILE A 220 15.27 -17.07 6.11
C ILE A 220 13.83 -17.10 6.65
N SER A 221 13.51 -18.07 7.51
CA SER A 221 12.19 -18.17 8.13
C SER A 221 11.93 -17.01 9.10
N ASP A 222 12.95 -16.51 9.79
CA ASP A 222 12.84 -15.47 10.81
C ASP A 222 12.87 -14.03 10.23
N ILE A 223 13.30 -13.85 8.98
CA ILE A 223 13.42 -12.55 8.31
C ILE A 223 12.12 -11.73 8.33
N TYR A 224 10.96 -12.38 8.30
CA TYR A 224 9.65 -11.70 8.35
C TYR A 224 9.39 -10.97 9.68
N SER A 225 10.14 -11.27 10.74
CA SER A 225 10.05 -10.57 12.02
C SER A 225 10.79 -9.22 12.04
N ILE A 226 11.72 -9.00 11.11
CA ILE A 226 12.64 -7.86 11.12
C ILE A 226 11.96 -6.57 10.65
N GLY A 227 11.18 -6.63 9.57
CA GLY A 227 10.52 -5.46 9.01
C GLY A 227 9.55 -4.78 10.00
N PRO A 228 8.69 -5.52 10.74
CA PRO A 228 7.86 -4.96 11.80
C PRO A 228 8.65 -4.21 12.88
N VAL A 229 9.85 -4.68 13.24
CA VAL A 229 10.70 -3.97 14.20
C VAL A 229 11.16 -2.64 13.61
N CYS A 230 11.58 -2.65 12.33
CA CYS A 230 12.08 -1.44 11.68
C CYS A 230 11.00 -0.36 11.50
N VAL A 231 9.79 -0.72 11.06
CA VAL A 231 8.71 0.25 10.84
C VAL A 231 8.18 0.88 12.13
N ASN A 232 8.46 0.26 13.28
CA ASN A 232 8.17 0.80 14.61
C ASN A 232 9.34 1.61 15.19
N GLU A 233 10.38 1.90 14.39
CA GLU A 233 11.57 2.68 14.80
C GLU A 233 12.27 2.08 16.02
N LEU A 234 12.31 0.74 16.09
CA LEU A 234 12.92 0.00 17.19
C LEU A 234 14.33 -0.48 16.85
N ASN A 235 15.07 -0.73 17.91
CA ASN A 235 16.33 -1.48 17.89
C ASN A 235 16.09 -2.86 18.49
N PHE A 236 16.47 -3.90 17.75
CA PHE A 236 16.39 -5.27 18.22
C PHE A 236 17.54 -6.12 17.66
N GLN A 237 17.98 -7.10 18.44
CA GLN A 237 18.87 -8.16 17.99
C GLN A 237 18.35 -9.52 18.41
N MET A 238 18.59 -10.51 17.56
CA MET A 238 18.24 -11.90 17.78
C MET A 238 19.47 -12.77 17.57
N LEU A 239 19.71 -13.70 18.48
CA LEU A 239 20.73 -14.73 18.36
C LEU A 239 20.10 -16.09 18.62
N SER A 240 20.13 -16.95 17.61
CA SER A 240 19.69 -18.34 17.72
C SER A 240 20.89 -19.26 17.53
N LYS A 241 21.18 -20.10 18.53
CA LYS A 241 22.25 -21.10 18.46
C LYS A 241 21.65 -22.49 18.31
N ASN A 242 21.81 -23.07 17.13
CA ASN A 242 21.32 -24.41 16.80
C ASN A 242 22.21 -25.07 15.74
N SER A 243 23.49 -25.30 16.06
CA SER A 243 24.46 -25.94 15.15
C SER A 243 24.48 -25.26 13.76
N SER A 244 24.25 -26.00 12.66
CA SER A 244 24.19 -25.48 11.29
C SER A 244 23.01 -24.53 11.03
N LEU A 245 22.01 -24.51 11.90
CA LEU A 245 20.87 -23.59 11.85
C LEU A 245 21.08 -22.34 12.72
N SER A 246 22.27 -22.14 13.28
CA SER A 246 22.56 -20.94 14.07
C SER A 246 22.55 -19.68 13.20
N TYR A 247 21.97 -18.61 13.72
CA TYR A 247 21.90 -17.31 13.05
C TYR A 247 21.86 -16.15 14.04
N PHE A 248 22.18 -14.98 13.52
CA PHE A 248 22.10 -13.70 14.18
C PHE A 248 21.48 -12.68 13.22
N TRP A 249 20.63 -11.82 13.75
CA TRP A 249 20.28 -10.59 13.04
C TRP A 249 20.16 -9.43 14.03
N TYR A 250 20.44 -8.24 13.53
CA TYR A 250 20.29 -6.99 14.23
C TYR A 250 19.62 -5.99 13.30
N VAL A 251 18.65 -5.25 13.82
CA VAL A 251 18.03 -4.14 13.12
C VAL A 251 17.93 -2.96 14.06
N ASN A 252 18.24 -1.78 13.54
CA ASN A 252 18.06 -0.53 14.25
C ASN A 252 17.54 0.50 13.27
N CYS A 253 16.28 0.88 13.46
CA CYS A 253 15.64 1.92 12.67
C CYS A 253 15.45 3.15 13.55
N TYR A 254 16.13 4.24 13.19
CA TYR A 254 16.35 5.38 14.08
C TYR A 254 16.31 6.70 13.33
N VAL A 255 15.89 7.76 14.02
CA VAL A 255 16.02 9.13 13.55
C VAL A 255 17.45 9.61 13.82
N PRO A 256 18.24 10.00 12.81
CA PRO A 256 19.61 10.46 13.02
C PRO A 256 19.69 11.67 13.95
N ASN A 257 20.68 11.66 14.83
CA ASN A 257 21.02 12.78 15.66
C ASN A 257 22.48 13.17 15.41
N ASN A 258 22.74 14.45 15.10
CA ASN A 258 24.09 14.97 14.82
C ASN A 258 25.10 14.74 15.95
N THR A 259 24.63 14.40 17.15
CA THR A 259 25.46 14.19 18.33
C THR A 259 25.83 12.73 18.59
N VAL A 260 25.14 11.76 17.96
CA VAL A 260 25.33 10.32 18.23
C VAL A 260 25.46 9.55 16.92
N SER A 261 26.63 8.95 16.70
CA SER A 261 26.86 8.04 15.59
C SER A 261 26.45 6.63 15.99
N VAL A 262 25.47 6.06 15.29
CA VAL A 262 25.05 4.67 15.47
C VAL A 262 26.05 3.75 14.78
N GLN A 263 26.44 2.67 15.46
CA GLN A 263 27.41 1.69 14.97
C GLN A 263 26.79 0.29 14.96
N PHE A 264 27.24 -0.56 14.04
CA PHE A 264 26.88 -1.98 14.06
C PHE A 264 27.48 -2.65 15.31
N PRO A 265 26.75 -3.57 15.95
CA PRO A 265 27.32 -4.40 17.00
C PRO A 265 28.41 -5.32 16.45
N ALA A 266 29.17 -5.95 17.35
CA ALA A 266 30.09 -7.02 16.97
C ALA A 266 29.28 -8.28 16.62
N ILE A 267 29.61 -8.92 15.48
CA ILE A 267 28.96 -10.15 15.07
C ILE A 267 29.36 -11.28 16.03
N PRO A 268 28.41 -12.00 16.63
CA PRO A 268 28.72 -13.15 17.47
C PRO A 268 29.33 -14.29 16.65
N ASN A 269 30.26 -15.04 17.24
CA ASN A 269 30.74 -16.29 16.66
C ASN A 269 29.63 -17.35 16.79
N LEU A 270 29.05 -17.75 15.66
CA LEU A 270 27.94 -18.70 15.62
C LEU A 270 28.40 -20.16 15.78
N PHE A 271 29.68 -20.45 15.64
CA PHE A 271 30.27 -21.77 15.93
C PHE A 271 30.61 -21.96 17.42
N ALA A 272 30.70 -20.87 18.18
CA ALA A 272 31.03 -20.94 19.60
C ALA A 272 29.83 -21.43 20.42
N ASN A 273 30.04 -22.45 21.25
CA ASN A 273 29.03 -23.01 22.15
C ASN A 273 28.71 -22.11 23.36
N ASP A 274 29.16 -20.84 23.37
CA ASP A 274 28.96 -19.97 24.52
C ASP A 274 27.48 -19.80 24.85
N THR A 275 27.10 -20.31 26.02
CA THR A 275 25.73 -20.46 26.55
C THR A 275 25.05 -19.14 26.95
N THR A 276 25.56 -17.99 26.54
CA THR A 276 24.95 -16.69 26.84
C THR A 276 23.87 -16.35 25.81
N THR A 277 22.64 -16.76 26.09
CA THR A 277 21.43 -16.23 25.46
C THR A 277 21.16 -14.84 26.02
N THR A 278 21.68 -13.79 25.38
CA THR A 278 21.35 -12.40 25.74
C THR A 278 20.14 -11.96 24.93
N THR A 279 18.93 -12.27 25.42
CA THR A 279 17.73 -11.52 25.03
C THR A 279 17.83 -10.15 25.69
N LEU A 280 18.37 -9.16 24.98
CA LEU A 280 18.26 -7.76 25.40
C LEU A 280 16.82 -7.33 25.13
N ASN A 281 16.07 -7.05 26.19
CA ASN A 281 14.69 -6.59 26.10
C ASN A 281 14.62 -5.32 25.22
N PRO A 282 13.62 -5.22 24.32
CA PRO A 282 13.37 -3.99 23.59
C PRO A 282 13.05 -2.87 24.58
N ILE A 283 13.76 -1.74 24.47
CA ILE A 283 13.35 -0.50 25.11
C ILE A 283 12.15 0.03 24.30
N MET A 284 10.93 -0.35 24.71
CA MET A 284 9.70 0.17 24.13
C MET A 284 9.42 1.57 24.69
N THR A 285 9.52 2.59 23.84
CA THR A 285 8.93 3.92 24.10
C THR A 285 7.46 3.87 23.70
N THR A 286 6.56 3.56 24.65
CA THR A 286 5.11 3.45 24.39
C THR A 286 4.45 4.83 24.33
N THR A 287 3.98 5.25 23.15
CA THR A 287 2.99 6.32 22.98
C THR A 287 1.61 5.71 22.72
N THR A 288 0.78 5.70 23.75
CA THR A 288 -0.64 5.27 23.70
C THR A 288 -1.52 6.35 23.08
N SER A 289 -2.20 6.04 21.97
CA SER A 289 -3.40 6.77 21.53
C SER A 289 -4.53 5.79 21.23
N ASN A 290 -5.59 5.87 22.04
CA ASN A 290 -6.83 5.10 21.85
C ASN A 290 -7.74 5.84 20.85
N PRO A 291 -8.35 5.16 19.86
CA PRO A 291 -9.42 5.75 19.06
C PRO A 291 -10.78 5.57 19.73
N ILE A 292 -11.51 6.67 19.87
CA ILE A 292 -12.90 6.73 20.33
C ILE A 292 -13.81 6.44 19.12
N MET A 293 -14.62 5.37 19.21
CA MET A 293 -15.70 5.10 18.25
C MET A 293 -16.97 5.85 18.67
N THR A 294 -17.55 6.60 17.74
CA THR A 294 -18.87 7.22 17.91
C THR A 294 -19.80 6.69 16.83
N THR A 295 -20.92 6.09 17.24
CA THR A 295 -21.98 5.59 16.37
C THR A 295 -23.05 6.65 16.15
N THR A 296 -23.37 6.95 14.90
CA THR A 296 -24.52 7.81 14.56
C THR A 296 -25.45 7.11 13.58
N LYS A 297 -26.75 7.18 13.88
CA LYS A 297 -27.85 6.48 13.20
C LYS A 297 -28.12 7.00 11.78
N VAL A 298 -28.52 6.02 10.97
CA VAL A 298 -29.04 6.08 9.60
C VAL A 298 -30.28 6.97 9.48
N THR A 299 -30.36 7.72 8.37
CA THR A 299 -31.62 8.22 7.80
C THR A 299 -31.62 7.93 6.30
N ILE A 300 -32.71 7.30 5.83
CA ILE A 300 -32.94 6.88 4.45
C ILE A 300 -33.61 8.04 3.69
N PRO A 301 -33.16 8.41 2.48
CA PRO A 301 -33.99 9.12 1.51
C PRO A 301 -34.58 8.14 0.47
N SER A 302 -35.86 8.35 0.22
CA SER A 302 -36.70 7.71 -0.77
C SER A 302 -36.25 8.01 -2.20
N SER A 303 -36.32 7.00 -3.05
CA SER A 303 -36.13 7.08 -4.50
C SER A 303 -37.33 7.74 -5.18
N ASP A 304 -37.15 8.95 -5.69
CA ASP A 304 -38.08 9.55 -6.64
C ASP A 304 -37.78 9.01 -8.06
N PHE A 305 -38.68 8.17 -8.55
CA PHE A 305 -38.74 7.81 -9.95
C PHE A 305 -39.21 9.03 -10.76
N SER A 306 -38.31 9.57 -11.57
CA SER A 306 -38.59 10.71 -12.45
C SER A 306 -39.65 10.36 -13.49
N PHE A 307 -40.84 10.94 -13.35
CA PHE A 307 -41.94 10.89 -14.32
C PHE A 307 -41.55 11.41 -15.72
N ILE A 308 -40.43 12.10 -15.85
CA ILE A 308 -40.00 12.81 -17.06
C ILE A 308 -39.58 11.84 -18.18
N THR A 309 -39.04 10.66 -17.85
CA THR A 309 -38.63 9.67 -18.87
C THR A 309 -39.83 8.99 -19.55
N ILE A 310 -40.93 8.79 -18.83
CA ILE A 310 -42.16 8.19 -19.38
C ILE A 310 -42.89 9.18 -20.29
N THR A 311 -42.95 10.47 -19.94
CA THR A 311 -43.57 11.50 -20.80
C THR A 311 -42.79 11.71 -22.09
N LEU A 312 -41.45 11.66 -22.04
CA LEU A 312 -40.61 11.82 -23.22
C LEU A 312 -40.79 10.64 -24.20
N PHE A 313 -40.92 9.42 -23.68
CA PHE A 313 -41.13 8.22 -24.50
C PHE A 313 -42.51 8.19 -25.17
N LEU A 314 -43.55 8.71 -24.49
CA LEU A 314 -44.89 8.86 -25.05
C LEU A 314 -44.95 9.95 -26.13
N LEU A 315 -44.23 11.06 -25.95
CA LEU A 315 -44.19 12.15 -26.93
C LEU A 315 -43.50 11.72 -28.23
N ILE A 316 -42.41 10.95 -28.13
CA ILE A 316 -41.67 10.43 -29.29
C ILE A 316 -42.54 9.41 -30.06
N ASN A 317 -43.26 8.53 -29.36
CA ASN A 317 -44.20 7.60 -30.01
C ASN A 317 -45.38 8.30 -30.69
N PHE A 318 -45.81 9.46 -30.18
CA PHE A 318 -46.88 10.24 -30.78
C PHE A 318 -46.42 10.95 -32.07
N ILE A 319 -45.19 11.48 -32.07
CA ILE A 319 -44.61 12.15 -33.24
C ILE A 319 -44.25 11.16 -34.36
N LEU A 320 -43.86 9.93 -34.03
CA LEU A 320 -43.49 8.90 -35.02
C LEU A 320 -44.69 8.17 -35.68
N LYS A 321 -45.93 8.46 -35.25
CA LYS A 321 -47.15 7.86 -35.80
C LYS A 321 -47.85 8.69 -36.89
N VAL A 322 -47.22 9.78 -37.35
CA VAL A 322 -47.68 10.62 -38.49
C VAL A 322 -46.67 10.54 -39.63
#